data_AF-A0A0P1ALN3-F1
#
_entry.id   AF-A0A0P1ALN3-F1
#
_cell.length_a   1.000
_cell.length_b   1.000
_cell.length_c   1.000
_cell.angle_alpha   90.00
_cell.angle_beta   90.00
_cell.angle_gamma   90.00
#
_symmetry.space_group_name_H-M   'P 1'
#
loop_
_entity.id
_entity.type
_entity.pdbx_description
1 polymer ?
#
loop_
_entity_poly.entity_id
_entity_poly.type
_entity_poly.pdbx_seq_one_letter_code
_entity_poly.pdbx_strand_id
1 'polypeptide(L)'
;MAHASAALSFSELIEGFTKTTQGDDTTRIEYLESLDERLCSPVPASDVKILEHLKRSLLEGELQAANSDNASELHAARWKLLTKIVRACGVKISFIDHELQALLSLMLTERFEANNVLTAMAQWLVEMRNNHILTIANLLEMKFSQQDERSSLLHLIKQMYVTLRRPRLRQELAEVLENLVTSKDTAKEIIASGMLRCLLLVALEQPDEKELLQSFNFVGTRVASFVCVEFKSAIDKMKCDVMLVDERNRFACELVVALGLSKMSLVFADAVRMLQLLADNTAYRSLLPAVQDLRGFLEKAQTLARVGSHIVNQDEYLKKLCQTQYILLSPEIDTYERVHGSVVGLPLNDDIGYDGKGAEEALMLASNYKSQGNVLFRRGNYPTARAFYQRAVAVLKAAQLHEESLLRALSSDQLLKRCSIGTSVQVCSRVGGDWQNAMVSDIDEGASSQVEVIYDAGNREDEWIPISRIRLRMNTMLLSSFDDLAVDCFMNMGKSSSALGDHNPAIQCYTHALNLRGGKFVAALYFRGVAYMAQRELTASQQDLWNANQQCRLQQKSSKGGGTSETNTKDAIQMRALNKRISDAYKKLQELHAKKKKLDKKVVKQMLRYLSSVPELQDQSYSSN
;
A
#
# COMPACT_ATOMS: atom_id res chain seq x y z
N MET A 1 21.29 -57.63 28.13
CA MET A 1 22.59 -57.96 28.74
C MET A 1 23.46 -56.74 28.61
N ALA A 2 23.87 -56.19 29.75
CA ALA A 2 24.66 -54.97 29.84
C ALA A 2 26.12 -55.26 29.43
N HIS A 3 26.56 -54.71 28.30
CA HIS A 3 27.98 -54.55 28.02
C HIS A 3 28.42 -53.17 28.48
N ALA A 4 29.42 -53.16 29.36
CA ALA A 4 30.13 -51.98 29.79
C ALA A 4 30.77 -51.30 28.55
N SER A 5 30.13 -50.26 28.06
CA SER A 5 30.70 -49.34 27.08
C SER A 5 31.82 -48.57 27.78
N ALA A 6 33.07 -48.92 27.47
CA ALA A 6 34.18 -47.98 27.66
C ALA A 6 33.75 -46.68 26.96
N ALA A 7 33.74 -45.58 27.71
CA ALA A 7 33.19 -44.31 27.25
C ALA A 7 33.99 -43.77 26.05
N LEU A 8 33.69 -44.26 24.84
CA LEU A 8 34.37 -43.95 23.57
C LEU A 8 34.71 -42.47 23.49
N SER A 9 35.94 -42.09 23.13
CA SER A 9 36.34 -40.69 23.01
C SER A 9 35.52 -39.96 21.93
N PHE A 10 35.48 -38.63 21.98
CA PHE A 10 34.76 -37.82 20.99
C PHE A 10 35.24 -38.10 19.55
N SER A 11 36.53 -38.39 19.37
CA SER A 11 37.12 -38.79 18.10
C SER A 11 36.67 -40.18 17.65
N GLU A 12 36.57 -41.14 18.58
CA GLU A 12 36.14 -42.52 18.29
C GLU A 12 34.67 -42.57 17.86
N LEU A 13 33.81 -41.74 18.46
CA LEU A 13 32.40 -41.62 18.07
C LEU A 13 32.25 -41.05 16.64
N ILE A 14 33.05 -40.05 16.27
CA ILE A 14 33.02 -39.45 14.92
C ILE A 14 33.61 -40.42 13.90
N GLU A 15 34.66 -41.14 14.26
CA GLU A 15 35.25 -42.17 13.41
C GLU A 15 34.28 -43.34 13.19
N GLY A 16 33.56 -43.78 14.24
CA GLY A 16 32.50 -44.78 14.14
C GLY A 16 31.36 -44.35 13.22
N PHE A 17 30.94 -43.09 13.31
CA PHE A 17 29.95 -42.52 12.40
C PHE A 17 30.43 -42.44 10.94
N THR A 18 31.67 -41.97 10.70
CA THR A 18 32.20 -41.74 9.35
C THR A 18 32.70 -43.00 8.63
N LYS A 19 33.12 -44.04 9.38
CA LYS A 19 33.65 -45.30 8.82
C LYS A 19 32.65 -46.44 8.71
N THR A 20 31.48 -46.37 9.35
CA THR A 20 30.49 -47.45 9.26
C THR A 20 30.15 -47.69 7.79
N THR A 21 30.48 -48.89 7.31
CA THR A 21 30.04 -49.39 6.00
C THR A 21 28.52 -49.26 5.90
N GLN A 22 28.01 -49.02 4.68
CA GLN A 22 26.62 -48.66 4.31
C GLN A 22 25.47 -49.59 4.81
N GLY A 23 25.59 -50.34 5.91
CA GLY A 23 24.65 -51.41 6.27
C GLY A 23 24.04 -51.42 7.68
N ASP A 24 24.42 -50.56 8.63
CA ASP A 24 23.84 -50.59 9.98
C ASP A 24 23.45 -49.19 10.49
N ASP A 25 22.25 -48.76 10.10
CA ASP A 25 21.67 -47.47 10.49
C ASP A 25 21.43 -47.38 12.01
N THR A 26 21.19 -48.50 12.68
CA THR A 26 21.01 -48.58 14.15
C THR A 26 22.27 -48.16 14.90
N THR A 27 23.43 -48.72 14.53
CA THR A 27 24.71 -48.36 15.14
C THR A 27 25.08 -46.90 14.88
N ARG A 28 24.74 -46.36 13.69
CA ARG A 28 24.92 -44.93 13.39
C ARG A 28 24.04 -44.03 14.24
N ILE A 29 22.79 -44.41 14.49
CA ILE A 29 21.89 -43.69 15.39
C ILE A 29 22.47 -43.66 16.80
N GLU A 30 22.91 -44.81 17.34
CA GLU A 30 23.52 -44.88 18.68
C GLU A 30 24.75 -43.98 18.81
N TYR A 31 25.60 -43.90 17.78
CA TYR A 31 26.74 -42.98 17.77
C TYR A 31 26.31 -41.51 17.75
N LEU A 32 25.30 -41.15 16.93
CA LEU A 32 24.77 -39.78 16.88
C LEU A 32 24.11 -39.37 18.20
N GLU A 33 23.34 -40.26 18.83
CA GLU A 33 22.72 -40.04 20.13
C GLU A 33 23.76 -39.93 21.26
N SER A 34 24.81 -40.76 21.23
CA SER A 34 25.93 -40.67 22.17
C SER A 34 26.71 -39.34 22.03
N LEU A 35 26.87 -38.84 20.79
CA LEU A 35 27.44 -37.52 20.52
C LEU A 35 26.51 -36.40 21.02
N ASP A 36 25.21 -36.55 20.80
CA ASP A 36 24.17 -35.63 21.24
C ASP A 36 24.16 -35.51 22.79
N GLU A 37 24.26 -36.61 23.53
CA GLU A 37 24.33 -36.61 25.00
C GLU A 37 25.60 -35.96 25.55
N ARG A 38 26.73 -36.09 24.85
CA ARG A 38 28.03 -35.56 25.29
C ARG A 38 28.26 -34.09 24.96
N LEU A 39 27.48 -33.54 24.03
CA LEU A 39 27.53 -32.12 23.66
C LEU A 39 26.96 -31.24 24.78
N CYS A 40 27.83 -30.87 25.71
CA CYS A 40 27.54 -29.92 26.80
C CYS A 40 28.08 -28.52 26.46
N SER A 41 27.35 -27.48 26.86
CA SER A 41 27.84 -26.09 26.81
C SER A 41 28.53 -25.73 28.14
N PRO A 42 29.75 -25.14 28.14
CA PRO A 42 30.54 -24.67 27.01
C PRO A 42 31.52 -25.71 26.44
N VAL A 43 31.70 -25.69 25.11
CA VAL A 43 32.61 -26.61 24.39
C VAL A 43 34.09 -26.15 24.50
N PRO A 44 35.04 -27.05 24.83
CA PRO A 44 36.48 -26.78 24.81
C PRO A 44 36.99 -26.34 23.42
N ALA A 45 37.99 -25.45 23.37
CA ALA A 45 38.53 -24.96 22.10
C ALA A 45 39.18 -26.05 21.21
N SER A 46 39.66 -27.14 21.81
CA SER A 46 40.17 -28.32 21.10
C SER A 46 39.08 -29.02 20.29
N ASP A 47 37.85 -29.01 20.80
CA ASP A 47 36.74 -29.82 20.29
C ASP A 47 35.97 -29.06 19.20
N VAL A 48 36.11 -27.73 19.13
CA VAL A 48 35.52 -26.89 18.07
C VAL A 48 36.01 -27.30 16.67
N LYS A 49 37.31 -27.62 16.51
CA LYS A 49 37.85 -28.09 15.23
C LYS A 49 37.29 -29.45 14.82
N ILE A 50 37.07 -30.32 15.80
CA ILE A 50 36.51 -31.65 15.60
C ILE A 50 35.03 -31.54 15.22
N LEU A 51 34.30 -30.61 15.85
CA LEU A 51 32.90 -30.29 15.52
C LEU A 51 32.75 -29.65 14.14
N GLU A 52 33.69 -28.83 13.68
CA GLU A 52 33.72 -28.31 12.31
C GLU A 52 33.89 -29.44 11.28
N HIS A 53 34.72 -30.45 11.58
CA HIS A 53 34.86 -31.62 10.72
C HIS A 53 33.56 -32.45 10.68
N LEU A 54 32.99 -32.74 11.85
CA LEU A 54 31.71 -33.43 11.97
C LEU A 54 30.59 -32.68 11.23
N LYS A 55 30.52 -31.36 11.38
CA LYS A 55 29.57 -30.50 10.63
C LYS A 55 29.68 -30.78 9.14
N ARG A 56 30.87 -30.70 8.54
CA ARG A 56 31.04 -30.98 7.10
C ARG A 56 30.62 -32.39 6.74
N SER A 57 30.98 -33.40 7.54
CA SER A 57 30.55 -34.78 7.30
C SER A 57 29.03 -34.96 7.36
N LEU A 58 28.32 -34.23 8.24
CA LEU A 58 26.86 -34.25 8.30
C LEU A 58 26.20 -33.54 7.10
N LEU A 59 26.90 -32.60 6.45
CA LEU A 59 26.42 -31.85 5.29
C LEU A 59 26.74 -32.53 3.95
N GLU A 60 27.94 -33.09 3.82
CA GLU A 60 28.45 -33.77 2.62
C GLU A 60 28.01 -35.23 2.57
N GLY A 61 27.67 -35.82 3.71
CA GLY A 61 27.41 -37.24 3.84
C GLY A 61 26.19 -37.68 3.04
N GLU A 62 26.40 -38.56 2.07
CA GLU A 62 25.39 -39.50 1.59
C GLU A 62 24.99 -40.45 2.73
N LEU A 63 24.22 -39.94 3.70
CA LEU A 63 23.42 -40.76 4.60
C LEU A 63 22.26 -41.35 3.79
N GLN A 64 22.58 -42.11 2.74
CA GLN A 64 21.61 -42.95 2.08
C GLN A 64 21.31 -44.07 3.07
N ALA A 65 20.21 -43.91 3.80
CA ALA A 65 19.68 -44.99 4.63
C ALA A 65 19.50 -46.23 3.76
N ALA A 66 19.97 -47.37 4.24
CA ALA A 66 20.04 -48.57 3.45
C ALA A 66 18.67 -49.27 3.40
N ASN A 67 17.68 -48.71 2.67
CA ASN A 67 16.31 -49.27 2.56
C ASN A 67 15.79 -49.88 3.88
N SER A 68 16.07 -49.21 5.01
CA SER A 68 15.81 -49.73 6.35
C SER A 68 14.68 -48.94 7.00
N ASP A 69 13.90 -49.57 7.86
CA ASP A 69 12.84 -48.93 8.65
C ASP A 69 13.36 -47.74 9.50
N ASN A 70 14.68 -47.65 9.70
CA ASN A 70 15.36 -46.68 10.56
C ASN A 70 15.85 -45.41 9.84
N ALA A 71 15.60 -45.27 8.53
CA ALA A 71 16.02 -44.12 7.73
C ALA A 71 15.59 -42.76 8.33
N SER A 72 14.32 -42.68 8.73
CA SER A 72 13.74 -41.46 9.29
C SER A 72 14.32 -41.11 10.67
N GLU A 73 14.69 -42.11 11.46
CA GLU A 73 15.31 -41.93 12.78
C GLU A 73 16.74 -41.42 12.64
N LEU A 74 17.50 -41.97 11.68
CA LEU A 74 18.85 -41.51 11.35
C LEU A 74 18.85 -40.05 10.89
N HIS A 75 17.94 -39.68 9.98
CA HIS A 75 17.80 -38.29 9.53
C HIS A 75 17.40 -37.36 10.68
N ALA A 76 16.45 -37.78 11.53
CA ALA A 76 16.04 -36.97 12.69
C ALA A 76 17.19 -36.80 13.70
N ALA A 77 17.97 -37.84 13.97
CA ALA A 77 19.15 -37.80 14.84
C ALA A 77 20.20 -36.82 14.29
N ARG A 78 20.42 -36.81 12.97
CA ARG A 78 21.32 -35.84 12.33
C ARG A 78 20.88 -34.40 12.55
N TRP A 79 19.61 -34.08 12.33
CA TRP A 79 19.09 -32.72 12.54
C TRP A 79 19.13 -32.29 14.01
N LYS A 80 18.86 -33.20 14.95
CA LYS A 80 19.03 -32.95 16.39
C LYS A 80 20.48 -32.63 16.73
N LEU A 81 21.42 -33.43 16.23
CA LEU A 81 22.84 -33.22 16.47
C LEU A 81 23.33 -31.89 15.88
N LEU A 82 22.94 -31.56 14.64
CA LEU A 82 23.20 -30.25 14.03
C LEU A 82 22.68 -29.10 14.90
N THR A 83 21.47 -29.25 15.47
CA THR A 83 20.88 -28.26 16.39
C THR A 83 21.72 -28.11 17.66
N LYS A 84 22.16 -29.21 18.27
CA LYS A 84 23.02 -29.17 19.46
C LYS A 84 24.40 -28.57 19.15
N ILE A 85 24.98 -28.84 17.98
CA ILE A 85 26.25 -28.23 17.56
C ILE A 85 26.11 -26.70 17.52
N VAL A 86 25.04 -26.19 16.89
CA VAL A 86 24.75 -24.75 16.84
C VAL A 86 24.60 -24.18 18.25
N ARG A 87 23.81 -24.82 19.12
CA ARG A 87 23.58 -24.37 20.50
C ARG A 87 24.85 -24.37 21.35
N ALA A 88 25.68 -25.41 21.24
CA ALA A 88 26.87 -25.59 22.05
C ALA A 88 28.02 -24.67 21.62
N CYS A 89 28.10 -24.35 20.32
CA CYS A 89 29.17 -23.51 19.77
C CYS A 89 28.77 -22.03 19.62
N GLY A 90 27.48 -21.72 19.59
CA GLY A 90 26.98 -20.36 19.36
C GLY A 90 27.58 -19.73 18.11
N VAL A 91 28.08 -18.50 18.23
CA VAL A 91 28.71 -17.74 17.13
C VAL A 91 30.08 -18.29 16.70
N LYS A 92 30.66 -19.27 17.41
CA LYS A 92 32.01 -19.79 17.09
C LYS A 92 32.06 -20.65 15.84
N ILE A 93 30.92 -21.22 15.41
CA ILE A 93 30.78 -21.96 14.17
C ILE A 93 29.99 -21.09 13.19
N SER A 94 30.66 -20.59 12.15
CA SER A 94 30.03 -19.83 11.08
C SER A 94 29.65 -20.76 9.94
N PHE A 95 28.43 -20.64 9.42
CA PHE A 95 28.05 -21.26 8.14
C PHE A 95 28.37 -20.28 7.01
N ILE A 96 29.16 -20.73 6.05
CA ILE A 96 29.42 -19.99 4.81
C ILE A 96 28.35 -20.32 3.76
N ASP A 97 28.17 -19.43 2.77
CA ASP A 97 27.03 -19.50 1.84
C ASP A 97 26.84 -20.88 1.17
N HIS A 98 27.92 -21.57 0.80
CA HIS A 98 27.82 -22.90 0.19
C HIS A 98 27.32 -23.98 1.18
N GLU A 99 27.68 -23.89 2.46
CA GLU A 99 27.21 -24.81 3.50
C GLU A 99 25.71 -24.59 3.76
N LEU A 100 25.25 -23.33 3.73
CA LEU A 100 23.82 -23.00 3.81
C LEU A 100 23.03 -23.51 2.60
N GLN A 101 23.60 -23.44 1.39
CA GLN A 101 23.00 -24.05 0.19
C GLN A 101 22.89 -25.57 0.31
N ALA A 102 23.94 -26.23 0.80
CA ALA A 102 23.93 -27.68 1.02
C ALA A 102 22.87 -28.06 2.07
N LEU A 103 22.79 -27.33 3.18
CA LEU A 103 21.76 -27.50 4.22
C LEU A 103 20.35 -27.37 3.68
N LEU A 104 20.09 -26.30 2.93
CA LEU A 104 18.77 -26.08 2.33
C LEU A 104 18.43 -27.18 1.33
N SER A 105 19.38 -27.60 0.49
CA SER A 105 19.19 -28.70 -0.45
C SER A 105 18.84 -30.00 0.28
N LEU A 106 19.55 -30.28 1.37
CA LEU A 106 19.31 -31.44 2.23
C LEU A 106 17.92 -31.40 2.88
N MET A 107 17.51 -30.24 3.41
CA MET A 107 16.16 -30.05 3.93
C MET A 107 15.08 -30.31 2.87
N LEU A 108 15.30 -29.86 1.64
CA LEU A 108 14.35 -30.02 0.55
C LEU A 108 14.23 -31.49 0.12
N THR A 109 15.32 -32.25 0.15
CA THR A 109 15.31 -33.70 -0.14
C THR A 109 14.55 -34.46 0.93
N GLU A 110 14.75 -34.14 2.21
CA GLU A 110 14.24 -34.94 3.33
C GLU A 110 12.89 -34.47 3.89
N ARG A 111 12.31 -33.39 3.36
CA ARG A 111 11.04 -32.81 3.85
C ARG A 111 9.84 -33.78 3.84
N PHE A 112 9.93 -34.88 3.11
CA PHE A 112 8.85 -35.88 2.99
C PHE A 112 9.13 -37.19 3.73
N GLU A 113 10.28 -37.32 4.41
CA GLU A 113 10.68 -38.55 5.09
C GLU A 113 9.73 -38.91 6.23
N ALA A 114 9.64 -38.05 7.25
CA ALA A 114 8.78 -38.28 8.42
C ALA A 114 8.54 -37.01 9.25
N ASN A 115 7.55 -37.06 10.14
CA ASN A 115 7.17 -35.93 10.99
C ASN A 115 8.24 -35.57 12.05
N ASN A 116 8.97 -36.56 12.56
CA ASN A 116 10.10 -36.36 13.47
C ASN A 116 11.27 -35.62 12.77
N VAL A 117 11.53 -35.93 11.50
CA VAL A 117 12.51 -35.24 10.65
C VAL A 117 12.13 -33.78 10.46
N LEU A 118 10.89 -33.50 10.04
CA LEU A 118 10.38 -32.12 9.92
C LEU A 118 10.43 -31.34 11.24
N THR A 119 10.13 -32.01 12.35
CA THR A 119 10.23 -31.42 13.69
C THR A 119 11.67 -31.02 14.02
N ALA A 120 12.63 -31.91 13.76
CA ALA A 120 14.05 -31.66 14.04
C ALA A 120 14.61 -30.55 13.14
N MET A 121 14.22 -30.50 11.86
CA MET A 121 14.54 -29.40 10.94
C MET A 121 13.98 -28.05 11.42
N ALA A 122 12.72 -28.02 11.89
CA ALA A 122 12.12 -26.80 12.42
C ALA A 122 12.84 -26.31 13.68
N GLN A 123 13.20 -27.22 14.60
CA GLN A 123 13.99 -26.88 15.79
C GLN A 123 15.36 -26.31 15.43
N TRP A 124 15.99 -26.85 14.38
CA TRP A 124 17.25 -26.32 13.87
C TRP A 124 17.11 -24.88 13.37
N LEU A 125 16.05 -24.57 12.59
CA LEU A 125 15.78 -23.20 12.12
C LEU A 125 15.57 -22.21 13.28
N VAL A 126 14.84 -22.63 14.32
CA VAL A 126 14.62 -21.80 15.52
C VAL A 126 15.93 -21.56 16.27
N GLU A 127 16.78 -22.57 16.43
CA GLU A 127 18.06 -22.43 17.10
C GLU A 127 19.01 -21.50 16.33
N MET A 128 19.02 -21.59 15.00
CA MET A 128 19.78 -20.69 14.13
C MET A 128 19.35 -19.22 14.28
N ARG A 129 18.05 -18.98 14.55
CA ARG A 129 17.51 -17.65 14.84
C ARG A 129 17.98 -17.16 16.21
N ASN A 130 17.88 -18.01 17.24
CA ASN A 130 18.27 -17.65 18.61
C ASN A 130 19.76 -17.30 18.74
N ASN A 131 20.61 -17.88 17.89
CA ASN A 131 22.04 -17.57 17.83
C ASN A 131 22.38 -16.41 16.88
N HIS A 132 21.38 -15.69 16.34
CA HIS A 132 21.55 -14.61 15.36
C HIS A 132 22.36 -15.00 14.10
N ILE A 133 22.34 -16.28 13.71
CA ILE A 133 23.03 -16.75 12.50
C ILE A 133 22.17 -16.47 11.26
N LEU A 134 20.84 -16.49 11.44
CA LEU A 134 19.83 -16.25 10.39
C LEU A 134 19.70 -14.78 9.94
N THR A 135 20.43 -13.82 10.52
CA THR A 135 20.37 -12.40 10.13
C THR A 135 21.09 -12.06 8.82
N ILE A 136 21.80 -13.01 8.20
CA ILE A 136 22.48 -12.78 6.93
C ILE A 136 21.49 -13.06 5.78
N ALA A 137 21.21 -11.99 5.04
CA ALA A 137 20.18 -11.81 4.02
C ALA A 137 20.17 -12.78 2.81
N ASN A 138 20.87 -13.92 2.85
CA ASN A 138 21.09 -14.76 1.67
C ASN A 138 20.15 -15.97 1.57
N LEU A 139 19.44 -16.38 2.63
CA LEU A 139 18.64 -17.62 2.63
C LEU A 139 17.40 -17.57 1.71
N LEU A 140 16.80 -16.39 1.52
CA LEU A 140 15.68 -16.19 0.59
C LEU A 140 16.16 -15.94 -0.86
N GLU A 141 17.37 -15.39 -1.03
CA GLU A 141 17.96 -15.07 -2.33
C GLU A 141 18.66 -16.26 -3.00
N MET A 142 18.90 -17.35 -2.27
CA MET A 142 19.54 -18.56 -2.78
C MET A 142 18.67 -19.26 -3.83
N LYS A 143 19.12 -19.18 -5.10
CA LYS A 143 18.48 -19.84 -6.24
C LYS A 143 18.91 -21.29 -6.33
N PHE A 144 17.94 -22.19 -6.31
CA PHE A 144 18.14 -23.62 -6.56
C PHE A 144 18.32 -23.88 -8.06
N SER A 145 18.97 -25.00 -8.40
CA SER A 145 19.16 -25.45 -9.78
C SER A 145 17.82 -25.68 -10.49
N GLN A 146 17.82 -25.57 -11.82
CA GLN A 146 16.66 -25.38 -12.71
C GLN A 146 15.55 -26.45 -12.67
N GLN A 147 15.64 -27.51 -11.87
CA GLN A 147 14.66 -28.61 -11.89
C GLN A 147 13.45 -28.41 -10.96
N ASP A 148 13.52 -27.55 -9.93
CA ASP A 148 12.35 -27.23 -9.08
C ASP A 148 12.30 -25.73 -8.74
N GLU A 149 11.71 -24.92 -9.63
CA GLU A 149 11.42 -23.50 -9.39
C GLU A 149 10.47 -23.25 -8.19
N ARG A 150 9.89 -24.32 -7.60
CA ARG A 150 8.91 -24.26 -6.49
C ARG A 150 9.49 -24.50 -5.10
N SER A 151 10.72 -24.97 -4.98
CA SER A 151 11.33 -25.26 -3.67
C SER A 151 12.09 -24.06 -3.15
N SER A 152 11.50 -23.34 -2.20
CA SER A 152 12.19 -22.29 -1.43
C SER A 152 12.09 -22.55 0.07
N LEU A 153 12.95 -21.91 0.86
CA LEU A 153 12.87 -21.96 2.33
C LEU A 153 11.46 -21.58 2.83
N LEU A 154 10.78 -20.64 2.18
CA LEU A 154 9.41 -20.27 2.56
C LEU A 154 8.41 -21.39 2.33
N HIS A 155 8.54 -22.17 1.26
CA HIS A 155 7.68 -23.33 1.03
C HIS A 155 7.93 -24.42 2.07
N LEU A 156 9.18 -24.60 2.48
CA LEU A 156 9.56 -25.53 3.54
C LEU A 156 8.99 -25.10 4.90
N ILE A 157 9.19 -23.83 5.30
CA ILE A 157 8.62 -23.30 6.54
C ILE A 157 7.10 -23.39 6.52
N LYS A 158 6.47 -23.11 5.38
CA LYS A 158 5.02 -23.27 5.19
C LYS A 158 4.57 -24.72 5.40
N GLN A 159 5.30 -25.69 4.81
CA GLN A 159 5.02 -27.11 5.01
C GLN A 159 5.17 -27.51 6.48
N MET A 160 6.26 -27.10 7.14
CA MET A 160 6.49 -27.33 8.57
C MET A 160 5.34 -26.74 9.41
N TYR A 161 4.98 -25.48 9.16
CA TYR A 161 3.95 -24.78 9.90
C TYR A 161 2.59 -25.49 9.80
N VAL A 162 2.19 -25.93 8.60
CA VAL A 162 0.92 -26.65 8.40
C VAL A 162 0.97 -28.05 9.04
N THR A 163 2.06 -28.79 8.81
CA THR A 163 2.16 -30.22 9.18
C THR A 163 2.38 -30.42 10.68
N LEU A 164 3.21 -29.59 11.31
CA LEU A 164 3.60 -29.76 12.71
C LEU A 164 2.48 -29.30 13.64
N ARG A 165 1.79 -30.23 14.32
CA ARG A 165 0.75 -29.92 15.32
C ARG A 165 1.35 -29.57 16.69
N ARG A 166 2.28 -28.61 16.72
CA ARG A 166 2.96 -28.15 17.95
C ARG A 166 2.87 -26.63 18.04
N PRO A 167 1.94 -26.07 18.85
CA PRO A 167 1.67 -24.62 18.88
C PRO A 167 2.93 -23.78 19.16
N ARG A 168 3.73 -24.18 20.15
CA ARG A 168 4.98 -23.48 20.51
C ARG A 168 5.97 -23.45 19.35
N LEU A 169 6.18 -24.58 18.67
CA LEU A 169 7.13 -24.66 17.56
C LEU A 169 6.63 -23.87 16.33
N ARG A 170 5.31 -23.87 16.08
CA ARG A 170 4.69 -23.00 15.07
C ARG A 170 4.93 -21.51 15.37
N GLN A 171 4.74 -21.10 16.62
CA GLN A 171 5.01 -19.73 17.05
C GLN A 171 6.48 -19.36 16.86
N GLU A 172 7.42 -20.22 17.27
CA GLU A 172 8.85 -20.00 17.05
C GLU A 172 9.20 -19.91 15.55
N LEU A 173 8.56 -20.71 14.69
CA LEU A 173 8.70 -20.60 13.23
C LEU A 173 8.15 -19.27 12.70
N ALA A 174 7.06 -18.75 13.27
CA ALA A 174 6.55 -17.42 12.92
C ALA A 174 7.53 -16.32 13.33
N GLU A 175 8.22 -16.48 14.46
CA GLU A 175 9.30 -15.57 14.87
C GLU A 175 10.53 -15.64 13.95
N VAL A 176 10.85 -16.83 13.40
CA VAL A 176 11.86 -16.96 12.34
C VAL A 176 11.43 -16.15 11.10
N LEU A 177 10.17 -16.28 10.68
CA LEU A 177 9.64 -15.54 9.53
C LEU A 177 9.67 -14.02 9.74
N GLU A 178 9.34 -13.54 10.94
CA GLU A 178 9.39 -12.12 11.24
C GLU A 178 10.81 -11.55 11.14
N ASN A 179 11.81 -12.27 11.67
CA ASN A 179 13.22 -11.89 11.56
C ASN A 179 13.73 -11.88 10.12
N LEU A 180 13.17 -12.69 9.22
CA LEU A 180 13.50 -12.69 7.79
C LEU A 180 12.98 -11.43 7.08
N VAL A 181 11.95 -10.76 7.60
CA VAL A 181 11.38 -9.54 7.01
C VAL A 181 12.20 -8.32 7.44
N THR A 182 13.24 -8.06 6.66
CA THR A 182 14.19 -6.94 6.87
C THR A 182 14.05 -5.83 5.84
N SER A 183 13.38 -6.08 4.72
CA SER A 183 13.29 -5.18 3.59
C SER A 183 11.93 -5.27 2.89
N LYS A 184 11.67 -4.32 1.98
CA LYS A 184 10.46 -4.34 1.14
C LYS A 184 10.44 -5.55 0.20
N ASP A 185 11.59 -6.06 -0.21
CA ASP A 185 11.68 -7.18 -1.15
C ASP A 185 11.45 -8.52 -0.45
N THR A 186 12.03 -8.73 0.73
CA THR A 186 11.72 -9.90 1.57
C THR A 186 10.25 -9.93 2.00
N ALA A 187 9.67 -8.77 2.34
CA ALA A 187 8.23 -8.66 2.61
C ALA A 187 7.37 -9.11 1.41
N LYS A 188 7.78 -8.79 0.18
CA LYS A 188 7.10 -9.25 -1.04
C LYS A 188 7.22 -10.76 -1.22
N GLU A 189 8.37 -11.36 -0.91
CA GLU A 189 8.59 -12.81 -1.03
C GLU A 189 7.72 -13.61 -0.04
N ILE A 190 7.59 -13.13 1.20
CA ILE A 190 6.66 -13.71 2.19
C ILE A 190 5.23 -13.74 1.63
N ILE A 191 4.79 -12.65 0.99
CA ILE A 191 3.46 -12.57 0.38
C ILE A 191 3.37 -13.45 -0.87
N ALA A 192 4.38 -13.43 -1.74
CA ALA A 192 4.40 -14.22 -2.98
C ALA A 192 4.28 -15.73 -2.72
N SER A 193 4.90 -16.22 -1.63
CA SER A 193 4.79 -17.62 -1.20
C SER A 193 3.41 -17.99 -0.61
N GLY A 194 2.55 -17.00 -0.37
CA GLY A 194 1.28 -17.14 0.32
C GLY A 194 1.44 -17.55 1.79
N MET A 195 2.57 -17.20 2.42
CA MET A 195 2.84 -17.55 3.81
C MET A 195 1.91 -16.81 4.76
N LEU A 196 1.65 -15.50 4.55
CA LEU A 196 0.69 -14.75 5.39
C LEU A 196 -0.71 -15.36 5.35
N ARG A 197 -1.21 -15.68 4.15
CA ARG A 197 -2.49 -16.36 3.96
C ARG A 197 -2.52 -17.74 4.63
N CYS A 198 -1.39 -18.46 4.64
CA CYS A 198 -1.26 -19.74 5.34
C CYS A 198 -1.37 -19.58 6.86
N LEU A 199 -0.64 -18.62 7.44
CA LEU A 199 -0.71 -18.32 8.87
C LEU A 199 -2.15 -17.99 9.29
N LEU A 200 -2.84 -17.16 8.51
CA LEU A 200 -4.23 -16.83 8.76
C LEU A 200 -5.15 -18.05 8.66
N LEU A 201 -5.06 -18.83 7.58
CA LEU A 201 -5.88 -20.02 7.39
C LEU A 201 -5.76 -21.00 8.56
N VAL A 202 -4.52 -21.31 8.96
CA VAL A 202 -4.26 -22.25 10.06
C VAL A 202 -4.82 -21.72 11.39
N ALA A 203 -4.73 -20.40 11.64
CA ALA A 203 -5.34 -19.79 12.82
C ALA A 203 -6.88 -19.84 12.80
N LEU A 204 -7.51 -19.72 11.63
CA LEU A 204 -8.96 -19.80 11.47
C LEU A 204 -9.49 -21.24 11.61
N GLU A 205 -8.71 -22.24 11.21
CA GLU A 205 -9.06 -23.66 11.35
C GLU A 205 -8.91 -24.18 12.79
N GLN A 206 -8.09 -23.51 13.62
CA GLN A 206 -7.79 -23.88 15.01
C GLN A 206 -8.03 -22.69 15.97
N PRO A 207 -9.30 -22.25 16.14
CA PRO A 207 -9.61 -21.02 16.89
C PRO A 207 -9.29 -21.10 18.39
N ASP A 208 -9.16 -22.30 18.95
CA ASP A 208 -8.81 -22.51 20.36
C ASP A 208 -7.33 -22.21 20.66
N GLU A 209 -6.46 -22.26 19.63
CA GLU A 209 -5.02 -21.99 19.75
C GLU A 209 -4.71 -20.51 19.47
N LYS A 210 -4.87 -19.66 20.50
CA LYS A 210 -4.72 -18.20 20.40
C LYS A 210 -3.34 -17.75 19.91
N GLU A 211 -2.31 -18.57 20.11
CA GLU A 211 -0.93 -18.34 19.67
C GLU A 211 -0.79 -18.38 18.14
N LEU A 212 -1.67 -19.10 17.43
CA LEU A 212 -1.65 -19.16 15.97
C LEU A 212 -2.09 -17.85 15.33
N LEU A 213 -3.11 -17.18 15.90
CA LEU A 213 -3.52 -15.87 15.42
C LEU A 213 -2.44 -14.81 15.71
N GLN A 214 -1.77 -14.91 16.85
CA GLN A 214 -0.62 -14.04 17.15
C GLN A 214 0.50 -14.20 16.12
N SER A 215 0.74 -15.43 15.65
CA SER A 215 1.72 -15.70 14.59
C SER A 215 1.40 -14.95 13.29
N PHE A 216 0.13 -14.97 12.86
CA PHE A 216 -0.32 -14.15 11.71
C PHE A 216 -0.15 -12.66 11.97
N ASN A 217 -0.61 -12.17 13.13
CA ASN A 217 -0.56 -10.75 13.45
C ASN A 217 0.89 -10.25 13.52
N PHE A 218 1.84 -11.05 14.01
CA PHE A 218 3.22 -10.63 14.21
C PHE A 218 3.96 -10.49 12.88
N VAL A 219 3.95 -11.57 12.08
CA VAL A 219 4.57 -11.58 10.75
C VAL A 219 3.85 -10.58 9.83
N GLY A 220 2.53 -10.52 9.87
CA GLY A 220 1.74 -9.63 9.04
C GLY A 220 1.96 -8.15 9.37
N THR A 221 2.08 -7.78 10.66
CA THR A 221 2.43 -6.41 11.07
C THR A 221 3.82 -6.02 10.59
N ARG A 222 4.79 -6.94 10.69
CA ARG A 222 6.15 -6.71 10.19
C ARG A 222 6.15 -6.48 8.68
N VAL A 223 5.44 -7.31 7.92
CA VAL A 223 5.26 -7.16 6.47
C VAL A 223 4.59 -5.82 6.15
N ALA A 224 3.47 -5.49 6.80
CA ALA A 224 2.74 -4.24 6.61
C ALA A 224 3.61 -3.01 6.86
N SER A 225 4.57 -3.06 7.78
CA SER A 225 5.51 -1.95 8.05
C SER A 225 6.39 -1.57 6.85
N PHE A 226 6.60 -2.48 5.90
CA PHE A 226 7.38 -2.26 4.68
C PHE A 226 6.52 -1.97 3.44
N VAL A 227 5.28 -2.47 3.40
CA VAL A 227 4.42 -2.38 2.21
C VAL A 227 3.23 -1.42 2.35
N CYS A 228 2.98 -0.90 3.56
CA CYS A 228 1.93 0.08 3.86
C CYS A 228 2.51 1.37 4.46
N VAL A 229 1.99 2.53 4.03
CA VAL A 229 2.58 3.86 4.32
C VAL A 229 2.42 4.29 5.79
N GLU A 230 1.32 3.91 6.45
CA GLU A 230 0.97 4.41 7.80
C GLU A 230 0.78 3.29 8.85
N PHE A 231 1.22 2.05 8.58
CA PHE A 231 1.04 0.94 9.54
C PHE A 231 2.07 0.90 10.68
N LYS A 232 3.07 1.80 10.65
CA LYS A 232 4.14 1.86 11.67
C LYS A 232 3.61 2.18 13.07
N SER A 233 2.51 2.92 13.21
CA SER A 233 1.91 3.25 14.52
C SER A 233 1.10 2.11 15.14
N ALA A 234 0.76 1.07 14.38
CA ALA A 234 0.04 -0.10 14.89
C ALA A 234 0.98 -1.09 15.62
N ILE A 235 2.29 -1.00 15.37
CA ILE A 235 3.34 -1.81 16.02
C ILE A 235 3.32 -1.59 17.53
N ASP A 236 3.06 -0.36 17.98
CA ASP A 236 3.06 -0.01 19.40
C ASP A 236 1.82 -0.54 20.15
N LYS A 237 0.67 -0.70 19.46
CA LYS A 237 -0.53 -1.32 20.05
C LYS A 237 -0.33 -2.83 20.28
N MET A 238 0.42 -3.50 19.41
CA MET A 238 0.60 -4.95 19.47
C MET A 238 1.60 -5.41 20.54
N LYS A 239 2.44 -4.51 21.07
CA LYS A 239 3.40 -4.81 22.15
C LYS A 239 2.75 -4.94 23.54
N CYS A 240 1.46 -4.65 23.69
CA CYS A 240 0.72 -4.93 24.92
C CYS A 240 0.22 -6.37 24.93
N ASP A 241 0.75 -7.20 25.83
CA ASP A 241 0.37 -8.61 25.99
C ASP A 241 -1.10 -8.82 26.41
N VAL A 242 -1.77 -7.75 26.86
CA VAL A 242 -3.13 -7.76 27.42
C VAL A 242 -4.15 -7.22 26.41
N MET A 243 -4.27 -7.87 25.24
CA MET A 243 -5.41 -7.63 24.33
C MET A 243 -6.50 -8.68 24.52
N LEU A 244 -7.76 -8.23 24.61
CA LEU A 244 -8.91 -9.13 24.65
C LEU A 244 -9.04 -9.92 23.33
N VAL A 245 -9.68 -11.09 23.37
CA VAL A 245 -9.82 -11.98 22.19
C VAL A 245 -10.48 -11.25 21.01
N ASP A 246 -11.54 -10.48 21.28
CA ASP A 246 -12.26 -9.73 20.25
C ASP A 246 -11.41 -8.62 19.63
N GLU A 247 -10.50 -8.01 20.40
CA GLU A 247 -9.58 -7.00 19.90
C GLU A 247 -8.50 -7.62 19.00
N ARG A 248 -8.01 -8.81 19.34
CA ARG A 248 -7.05 -9.56 18.50
C ARG A 248 -7.67 -9.98 17.17
N ASN A 249 -8.92 -10.45 17.20
CA ASN A 249 -9.66 -10.83 16.01
C ASN A 249 -9.93 -9.62 15.12
N ARG A 250 -10.35 -8.49 15.73
CA ARG A 250 -10.52 -7.22 15.02
C ARG A 250 -9.21 -6.72 14.39
N PHE A 251 -8.10 -6.81 15.11
CA PHE A 251 -6.78 -6.43 14.59
C PHE A 251 -6.39 -7.24 13.35
N ALA A 252 -6.68 -8.54 13.33
CA ALA A 252 -6.43 -9.37 12.14
C ALA A 252 -7.24 -8.88 10.92
N CYS A 253 -8.51 -8.48 11.12
CA CYS A 253 -9.31 -7.86 10.07
C CYS A 253 -8.72 -6.52 9.60
N GLU A 254 -8.35 -5.63 10.53
CA GLU A 254 -7.72 -4.33 10.22
C GLU A 254 -6.42 -4.50 9.42
N LEU A 255 -5.60 -5.49 9.78
CA LEU A 255 -4.37 -5.81 9.09
C LEU A 255 -4.62 -6.29 7.65
N VAL A 256 -5.60 -7.17 7.43
CA VAL A 256 -5.98 -7.61 6.07
C VAL A 256 -6.49 -6.42 5.23
N VAL A 257 -7.30 -5.54 5.81
CA VAL A 257 -7.78 -4.32 5.12
C VAL A 257 -6.61 -3.39 4.78
N ALA A 258 -5.69 -3.17 5.72
CA ALA A 258 -4.51 -2.33 5.47
C ALA A 258 -3.62 -2.88 4.34
N LEU A 259 -3.42 -4.20 4.28
CA LEU A 259 -2.72 -4.86 3.18
C LEU A 259 -3.50 -4.71 1.86
N GLY A 260 -4.83 -4.83 1.88
CA GLY A 260 -5.71 -4.59 0.73
C GLY A 260 -5.66 -3.15 0.21
N LEU A 261 -5.33 -2.19 1.05
CA LEU A 261 -5.16 -0.80 0.64
C LEU A 261 -3.76 -0.50 0.08
N SER A 262 -2.80 -1.41 0.25
CA SER A 262 -1.45 -1.27 -0.33
C SER A 262 -1.51 -0.96 -1.82
N LYS A 263 -0.57 -0.12 -2.27
CA LYS A 263 -0.37 0.20 -3.68
C LYS A 263 0.25 -0.97 -4.44
N MET A 264 0.81 -1.94 -3.73
CA MET A 264 1.47 -3.08 -4.34
C MET A 264 0.46 -4.13 -4.81
N SER A 265 0.43 -4.39 -6.11
CA SER A 265 -0.49 -5.32 -6.77
C SER A 265 -0.48 -6.73 -6.19
N LEU A 266 0.71 -7.27 -5.90
CA LEU A 266 0.87 -8.58 -5.25
C LEU A 266 0.23 -8.62 -3.85
N VAL A 267 0.45 -7.57 -3.05
CA VAL A 267 -0.06 -7.45 -1.68
C VAL A 267 -1.58 -7.32 -1.68
N PHE A 268 -2.10 -6.46 -2.57
CA PHE A 268 -3.52 -6.33 -2.81
C PHE A 268 -4.16 -7.68 -3.15
N ALA A 269 -3.57 -8.43 -4.09
CA ALA A 269 -4.13 -9.70 -4.55
C ALA A 269 -4.20 -10.76 -3.43
N ASP A 270 -3.16 -10.89 -2.61
CA ASP A 270 -3.18 -11.84 -1.48
C ASP A 270 -4.13 -11.36 -0.37
N ALA A 271 -4.25 -10.05 -0.13
CA ALA A 271 -5.20 -9.48 0.82
C ALA A 271 -6.67 -9.73 0.43
N VAL A 272 -7.03 -9.68 -0.85
CA VAL A 272 -8.39 -10.07 -1.31
C VAL A 272 -8.67 -11.55 -1.00
N ARG A 273 -7.66 -12.43 -1.15
CA ARG A 273 -7.80 -13.85 -0.78
C ARG A 273 -7.90 -14.06 0.73
N MET A 274 -7.18 -13.29 1.53
CA MET A 274 -7.30 -13.30 2.99
C MET A 274 -8.66 -12.75 3.45
N LEU A 275 -9.19 -11.73 2.78
CA LEU A 275 -10.53 -11.22 3.09
C LEU A 275 -11.61 -12.29 2.89
N GLN A 276 -11.50 -13.11 1.84
CA GLN A 276 -12.39 -14.26 1.64
C GLN A 276 -12.34 -15.21 2.84
N LEU A 277 -11.15 -15.55 3.35
CA LEU A 277 -11.00 -16.41 4.54
C LEU A 277 -11.70 -15.82 5.77
N LEU A 278 -11.57 -14.51 5.99
CA LEU A 278 -12.24 -13.80 7.09
C LEU A 278 -13.77 -13.76 6.90
N ALA A 279 -14.24 -13.54 5.68
CA ALA A 279 -15.67 -13.48 5.36
C ALA A 279 -16.36 -14.85 5.44
N ASP A 280 -15.63 -15.94 5.18
CA ASP A 280 -16.14 -17.31 5.31
C ASP A 280 -16.20 -17.78 6.78
N ASN A 281 -15.45 -17.14 7.68
CA ASN A 281 -15.49 -17.42 9.10
C ASN A 281 -16.53 -16.53 9.81
N THR A 282 -17.53 -17.14 10.44
CA THR A 282 -18.67 -16.43 11.07
C THR A 282 -18.25 -15.44 12.16
N ALA A 283 -17.25 -15.77 12.97
CA ALA A 283 -16.77 -14.90 14.05
C ALA A 283 -16.15 -13.61 13.48
N TYR A 284 -15.30 -13.74 12.46
CA TYR A 284 -14.63 -12.59 11.83
C TYR A 284 -15.57 -11.80 10.94
N ARG A 285 -16.47 -12.47 10.22
CA ARG A 285 -17.49 -11.81 9.40
C ARG A 285 -18.33 -10.82 10.20
N SER A 286 -18.70 -11.17 11.43
CA SER A 286 -19.45 -10.27 12.33
C SER A 286 -18.69 -8.99 12.70
N LEU A 287 -17.35 -9.02 12.66
CA LEU A 287 -16.49 -7.89 13.00
C LEU A 287 -16.23 -6.98 11.79
N LEU A 288 -16.24 -7.53 10.57
CA LEU A 288 -15.89 -6.83 9.33
C LEU A 288 -16.62 -5.49 9.13
N PRO A 289 -17.96 -5.37 9.35
CA PRO A 289 -18.66 -4.12 9.14
C PRO A 289 -18.15 -2.94 9.98
N ALA A 290 -17.54 -3.21 11.13
CA ALA A 290 -16.98 -2.20 12.03
C ALA A 290 -15.53 -1.83 11.71
N VAL A 291 -14.87 -2.52 10.77
CA VAL A 291 -13.46 -2.32 10.44
C VAL A 291 -13.30 -1.06 9.59
N GLN A 292 -12.43 -0.16 10.04
CA GLN A 292 -12.12 1.07 9.30
C GLN A 292 -11.57 0.75 7.90
N ASP A 293 -11.91 1.60 6.94
CA ASP A 293 -11.47 1.52 5.55
C ASP A 293 -11.92 0.27 4.75
N LEU A 294 -12.65 -0.69 5.33
CA LEU A 294 -13.12 -1.88 4.60
C LEU A 294 -13.96 -1.52 3.37
N ARG A 295 -14.89 -0.57 3.52
CA ARG A 295 -15.70 -0.06 2.39
C ARG A 295 -14.81 0.44 1.25
N GLY A 296 -13.78 1.21 1.58
CA GLY A 296 -12.81 1.73 0.62
C GLY A 296 -11.98 0.65 -0.05
N PHE A 297 -11.59 -0.40 0.68
CA PHE A 297 -10.92 -1.57 0.12
C PHE A 297 -11.83 -2.31 -0.88
N LEU A 298 -13.09 -2.56 -0.53
CA LEU A 298 -14.06 -3.22 -1.40
C LEU A 298 -14.33 -2.39 -2.67
N GLU A 299 -14.55 -1.07 -2.55
CA GLU A 299 -14.76 -0.19 -3.69
C GLU A 299 -13.52 -0.11 -4.59
N LYS A 300 -12.32 -0.14 -4.02
CA LYS A 300 -11.05 -0.22 -4.78
C LYS A 300 -11.00 -1.52 -5.55
N ALA A 301 -11.28 -2.64 -4.91
CA ALA A 301 -11.28 -3.96 -5.54
C ALA A 301 -12.29 -4.06 -6.68
N GLN A 302 -13.51 -3.57 -6.45
CA GLN A 302 -14.57 -3.53 -7.47
C GLN A 302 -14.19 -2.63 -8.65
N THR A 303 -13.59 -1.46 -8.39
CA THR A 303 -13.16 -0.54 -9.46
C THR A 303 -12.05 -1.17 -10.30
N LEU A 304 -11.05 -1.80 -9.67
CA LEU A 304 -9.96 -2.47 -10.38
C LEU A 304 -10.46 -3.65 -11.23
N ALA A 305 -11.44 -4.42 -10.73
CA ALA A 305 -12.08 -5.49 -11.46
C ALA A 305 -12.92 -4.98 -12.65
N ARG A 306 -13.59 -3.83 -12.51
CA ARG A 306 -14.43 -3.20 -13.55
C ARG A 306 -13.60 -2.56 -14.68
N VAL A 307 -12.60 -1.75 -14.32
CA VAL A 307 -11.74 -1.05 -15.29
C VAL A 307 -10.85 -2.01 -16.06
N GLY A 308 -10.70 -3.24 -15.56
CA GLY A 308 -9.79 -4.21 -16.10
C GLY A 308 -8.35 -3.76 -15.89
N SER A 309 -7.99 -3.50 -14.64
CA SER A 309 -6.60 -3.20 -14.32
C SER A 309 -5.74 -4.44 -14.57
N HIS A 310 -4.49 -4.24 -14.97
CA HIS A 310 -3.53 -5.34 -15.16
C HIS A 310 -3.33 -6.18 -13.89
N ILE A 311 -3.59 -5.62 -12.70
CA ILE A 311 -3.51 -6.31 -11.39
C ILE A 311 -4.48 -7.50 -11.35
N VAL A 312 -5.68 -7.31 -11.91
CA VAL A 312 -6.81 -8.24 -11.76
C VAL A 312 -7.10 -8.98 -13.07
N ASN A 313 -6.79 -8.38 -14.23
CA ASN A 313 -7.09 -8.98 -15.54
C ASN A 313 -6.32 -10.26 -15.87
N GLN A 314 -5.19 -10.50 -15.22
CA GLN A 314 -4.41 -11.72 -15.44
C GLN A 314 -4.93 -12.91 -14.63
N ASP A 315 -5.82 -12.67 -13.65
CA ASP A 315 -6.36 -13.67 -12.74
C ASP A 315 -7.90 -13.53 -12.67
N GLU A 316 -8.59 -14.32 -13.50
CA GLU A 316 -10.05 -14.31 -13.57
C GLU A 316 -10.70 -14.73 -12.24
N TYR A 317 -10.02 -15.58 -11.46
CA TYR A 317 -10.48 -15.94 -10.11
C TYR A 317 -10.45 -14.73 -9.18
N LEU A 318 -9.32 -14.00 -9.15
CA LEU A 318 -9.20 -12.77 -8.35
C LEU A 318 -10.24 -11.72 -8.76
N LYS A 319 -10.51 -11.57 -10.06
CA LYS A 319 -11.54 -10.66 -10.57
C LYS A 319 -12.92 -10.99 -10.03
N LYS A 320 -13.31 -12.26 -10.13
CA LYS A 320 -14.59 -12.75 -9.58
C LYS A 320 -14.64 -12.60 -8.07
N LEU A 321 -13.52 -12.81 -7.39
CA LEU A 321 -13.40 -12.67 -5.94
C LEU A 321 -13.65 -11.23 -5.48
N CYS A 322 -13.02 -10.25 -6.13
CA CYS A 322 -13.26 -8.82 -5.88
C CYS A 322 -14.76 -8.46 -5.98
N GLN A 323 -15.42 -8.93 -7.05
CA GLN A 323 -16.85 -8.66 -7.28
C GLN A 323 -17.73 -9.34 -6.24
N THR A 324 -17.43 -10.61 -5.92
CA THR A 324 -18.20 -11.40 -4.95
C THR A 324 -18.12 -10.79 -3.56
N GLN A 325 -16.91 -10.41 -3.12
CA GLN A 325 -16.70 -9.79 -1.81
C GLN A 325 -17.40 -8.43 -1.70
N TYR A 326 -17.36 -7.62 -2.77
CA TYR A 326 -18.09 -6.35 -2.80
C TYR A 326 -19.60 -6.56 -2.64
N ILE A 327 -20.19 -7.49 -3.38
CA ILE A 327 -21.64 -7.78 -3.31
C ILE A 327 -22.03 -8.34 -1.95
N LEU A 328 -21.18 -9.19 -1.36
CA LEU A 328 -21.45 -9.85 -0.09
C LEU A 328 -21.42 -8.88 1.10
N LEU A 329 -20.36 -8.07 1.21
CA LEU A 329 -20.08 -7.30 2.42
C LEU A 329 -20.65 -5.87 2.37
N SER A 330 -20.89 -5.28 1.20
CA SER A 330 -21.43 -3.91 1.12
C SER A 330 -22.78 -3.74 1.84
N PRO A 331 -23.77 -4.64 1.69
CA PRO A 331 -25.05 -4.51 2.41
C PRO A 331 -24.91 -4.62 3.93
N GLU A 332 -23.94 -5.42 4.42
CA GLU A 332 -23.66 -5.57 5.84
C GLU A 332 -23.05 -4.28 6.41
N ILE A 333 -22.10 -3.68 5.68
CA ILE A 333 -21.54 -2.37 6.02
C ILE A 333 -22.62 -1.29 6.00
N ASP A 334 -23.45 -1.23 4.96
CA ASP A 334 -24.54 -0.25 4.86
C ASP A 334 -25.53 -0.39 6.02
N THR A 335 -25.79 -1.60 6.49
CA THR A 335 -26.65 -1.86 7.65
C THR A 335 -25.99 -1.40 8.95
N TYR A 336 -24.70 -1.68 9.12
CA TYR A 336 -23.93 -1.22 10.26
C TYR A 336 -23.84 0.31 10.32
N GLU A 337 -23.51 0.98 9.21
CA GLU A 337 -23.35 2.44 9.13
C GLU A 337 -24.68 3.18 9.33
N ARG A 338 -25.82 2.58 8.96
CA ARG A 338 -27.15 3.13 9.27
C ARG A 338 -27.43 3.18 10.78
N VAL A 339 -26.90 2.24 11.54
CA VAL A 339 -27.14 2.14 13.00
C VAL A 339 -26.09 2.93 13.79
N HIS A 340 -24.83 2.88 13.37
CA HIS A 340 -23.69 3.40 14.16
C HIS A 340 -23.08 4.68 13.58
N GLY A 341 -23.58 5.15 12.43
CA GLY A 341 -22.95 6.21 11.65
C GLY A 341 -21.76 5.70 10.82
N SER A 342 -21.19 6.58 10.00
CA SER A 342 -20.05 6.23 9.15
C SER A 342 -18.83 5.83 9.96
N VAL A 343 -18.26 4.67 9.62
CA VAL A 343 -17.05 4.14 10.28
C VAL A 343 -15.82 5.04 10.04
N VAL A 344 -15.76 5.69 8.88
CA VAL A 344 -14.64 6.59 8.50
C VAL A 344 -14.92 8.07 8.77
N GLY A 345 -16.03 8.40 9.43
CA GLY A 345 -16.43 9.79 9.70
C GLY A 345 -16.91 10.60 8.49
N LEU A 346 -17.30 9.96 7.39
CA LEU A 346 -18.03 10.62 6.29
C LEU A 346 -19.48 10.88 6.73
N PRO A 347 -19.96 12.13 6.77
CA PRO A 347 -21.35 12.40 7.09
C PRO A 347 -22.28 11.80 6.03
N LEU A 348 -23.51 11.46 6.43
CA LEU A 348 -24.52 10.97 5.49
C LEU A 348 -24.83 12.03 4.43
N ASN A 349 -25.26 11.57 3.25
CA ASN A 349 -25.63 12.47 2.16
C ASN A 349 -26.82 13.39 2.50
N ASP A 350 -27.59 13.12 3.55
CA ASP A 350 -28.67 14.02 3.98
C ASP A 350 -28.17 15.11 4.95
N ASP A 351 -26.97 14.92 5.53
CA ASP A 351 -26.27 15.92 6.34
C ASP A 351 -25.51 16.95 5.47
N ILE A 352 -25.75 17.06 4.15
CA ILE A 352 -25.20 18.20 3.34
C ILE A 352 -25.80 19.54 3.79
N GLY A 353 -26.63 19.56 4.83
CA GLY A 353 -27.00 20.74 5.58
C GLY A 353 -25.77 21.43 6.13
N TYR A 354 -25.11 22.22 5.29
CA TYR A 354 -24.56 23.48 5.73
C TYR A 354 -25.66 24.14 6.58
N ASP A 355 -25.44 24.17 7.88
CA ASP A 355 -26.38 24.57 8.92
C ASP A 355 -26.55 26.09 9.00
N GLY A 356 -26.13 26.82 7.94
CA GLY A 356 -26.14 28.27 7.90
C GLY A 356 -24.95 28.93 8.61
N LYS A 357 -23.97 28.17 9.12
CA LYS A 357 -22.74 28.71 9.74
C LYS A 357 -21.90 29.50 8.75
N GLY A 358 -21.48 30.73 9.03
CA GLY A 358 -20.87 31.65 8.05
C GLY A 358 -19.84 31.07 7.06
N ALA A 359 -19.71 31.66 5.87
CA ALA A 359 -18.91 31.12 4.76
C ALA A 359 -17.42 30.80 5.10
N GLU A 360 -16.83 31.45 6.10
CA GLU A 360 -15.49 31.12 6.62
C GLU A 360 -15.44 29.76 7.34
N GLU A 361 -16.49 29.39 8.08
CA GLU A 361 -16.60 28.09 8.74
C GLU A 361 -16.75 26.96 7.72
N ALA A 362 -17.48 27.20 6.63
CA ALA A 362 -17.56 26.27 5.50
C ALA A 362 -16.18 26.03 4.86
N LEU A 363 -15.36 27.07 4.72
CA LEU A 363 -14.01 26.94 4.20
C LEU A 363 -13.14 26.08 5.13
N MET A 364 -13.23 26.31 6.44
CA MET A 364 -12.52 25.51 7.45
C MET A 364 -12.96 24.04 7.43
N LEU A 365 -14.28 23.79 7.37
CA LEU A 365 -14.83 22.44 7.30
C LEU A 365 -14.41 21.71 6.02
N ALA A 366 -14.48 22.38 4.87
CA ALA A 366 -14.02 21.83 3.59
C ALA A 366 -12.51 21.54 3.61
N SER A 367 -11.71 22.39 4.25
CA SER A 367 -10.27 22.17 4.42
C SER A 367 -9.98 20.93 5.29
N ASN A 368 -10.76 20.73 6.35
CA ASN A 368 -10.68 19.52 7.17
C ASN A 368 -11.00 18.26 6.34
N TYR A 369 -12.09 18.26 5.55
CA TYR A 369 -12.39 17.15 4.66
C TYR A 369 -11.28 16.88 3.64
N LYS A 370 -10.68 17.93 3.03
CA LYS A 370 -9.49 17.77 2.17
C LYS A 370 -8.36 17.08 2.93
N SER A 371 -8.08 17.50 4.16
CA SER A 371 -7.00 16.94 4.97
C SER A 371 -7.22 15.45 5.29
N GLN A 372 -8.45 15.06 5.62
CA GLN A 372 -8.84 13.67 5.86
C GLN A 372 -8.74 12.83 4.59
N GLY A 373 -9.20 13.38 3.46
CA GLY A 373 -9.02 12.77 2.14
C GLY A 373 -7.54 12.53 1.80
N ASN A 374 -6.66 13.48 2.13
CA ASN A 374 -5.21 13.33 1.91
C ASN A 374 -4.61 12.19 2.73
N VAL A 375 -5.04 12.00 3.98
CA VAL A 375 -4.61 10.87 4.82
C VAL A 375 -5.00 9.54 4.17
N LEU A 376 -6.26 9.40 3.77
CA LEU A 376 -6.77 8.21 3.10
C LEU A 376 -6.07 7.95 1.75
N PHE A 377 -5.78 9.00 1.00
CA PHE A 377 -5.03 8.91 -0.24
C PHE A 377 -3.62 8.35 -0.02
N ARG A 378 -2.93 8.76 1.06
CA ARG A 378 -1.60 8.22 1.41
C ARG A 378 -1.66 6.74 1.77
N ARG A 379 -2.73 6.32 2.46
CA ARG A 379 -2.99 4.90 2.80
C ARG A 379 -3.33 4.04 1.58
N GLY A 380 -3.68 4.64 0.44
CA GLY A 380 -4.12 3.95 -0.76
C GLY A 380 -5.64 3.69 -0.80
N ASN A 381 -6.40 4.25 0.13
CA ASN A 381 -7.86 4.26 0.11
C ASN A 381 -8.38 5.38 -0.81
N TYR A 382 -8.16 5.21 -2.12
CA TYR A 382 -8.55 6.17 -3.15
C TYR A 382 -10.07 6.41 -3.25
N PRO A 383 -10.95 5.39 -3.12
CA PRO A 383 -12.39 5.61 -3.18
C PRO A 383 -12.90 6.50 -2.05
N THR A 384 -12.54 6.19 -0.80
CA THR A 384 -12.95 7.01 0.36
C THR A 384 -12.31 8.39 0.33
N ALA A 385 -11.03 8.50 -0.08
CA ALA A 385 -10.39 9.81 -0.28
C ALA A 385 -11.18 10.70 -1.27
N ARG A 386 -11.63 10.11 -2.39
CA ARG A 386 -12.46 10.80 -3.39
C ARG A 386 -13.78 11.29 -2.79
N ALA A 387 -14.44 10.49 -1.95
CA ALA A 387 -15.67 10.90 -1.26
C ALA A 387 -15.44 12.12 -0.36
N PHE A 388 -14.34 12.17 0.39
CA PHE A 388 -13.97 13.33 1.21
C PHE A 388 -13.70 14.60 0.39
N TYR A 389 -12.97 14.49 -0.72
CA TYR A 389 -12.74 15.64 -1.61
C TYR A 389 -14.05 16.13 -2.25
N GLN A 390 -14.91 15.21 -2.68
CA GLN A 390 -16.22 15.54 -3.22
C GLN A 390 -17.07 16.27 -2.17
N ARG A 391 -17.00 15.82 -0.91
CA ARG A 391 -17.68 16.45 0.21
C ARG A 391 -17.18 17.87 0.46
N ALA A 392 -15.88 18.09 0.44
CA ALA A 392 -15.28 19.43 0.55
C ALA A 392 -15.84 20.38 -0.52
N VAL A 393 -15.87 19.93 -1.79
CA VAL A 393 -16.43 20.74 -2.89
C VAL A 393 -17.93 20.99 -2.71
N ALA A 394 -18.70 20.01 -2.23
CA ALA A 394 -20.13 20.17 -2.00
C ALA A 394 -20.41 21.22 -0.91
N VAL A 395 -19.65 21.22 0.18
CA VAL A 395 -19.75 22.23 1.26
C VAL A 395 -19.46 23.63 0.73
N LEU A 396 -18.39 23.81 -0.04
CA LEU A 396 -18.05 25.12 -0.62
C LEU A 396 -19.15 25.64 -1.54
N LYS A 397 -19.69 24.77 -2.41
CA LYS A 397 -20.79 25.15 -3.31
C LYS A 397 -22.07 25.50 -2.55
N ALA A 398 -22.43 24.71 -1.53
CA ALA A 398 -23.60 24.96 -0.71
C ALA A 398 -23.50 26.29 0.04
N ALA A 399 -22.34 26.56 0.66
CA ALA A 399 -22.09 27.81 1.37
C ALA A 399 -22.09 29.03 0.43
N GLN A 400 -21.48 28.93 -0.75
CA GLN A 400 -21.53 30.00 -1.75
C GLN A 400 -22.97 30.29 -2.19
N LEU A 401 -23.75 29.25 -2.51
CA LEU A 401 -25.14 29.41 -2.92
C LEU A 401 -26.00 30.02 -1.81
N HIS A 402 -25.76 29.63 -0.55
CA HIS A 402 -26.47 30.17 0.60
C HIS A 402 -26.16 31.66 0.79
N GLU A 403 -24.88 32.03 0.82
CA GLU A 403 -24.44 33.42 0.96
C GLU A 403 -24.98 34.30 -0.18
N GLU A 404 -24.86 33.84 -1.42
CA GLU A 404 -25.40 34.58 -2.58
C GLU A 404 -26.93 34.70 -2.52
N SER A 405 -27.64 33.72 -1.95
CA SER A 405 -29.10 33.81 -1.75
C SER A 405 -29.46 34.88 -0.72
N LEU A 406 -28.75 34.94 0.41
CA LEU A 406 -28.94 35.97 1.42
C LEU A 406 -28.66 37.37 0.85
N LEU A 407 -27.60 37.51 0.07
CA LEU A 407 -27.23 38.77 -0.58
C LEU A 407 -28.26 39.22 -1.62
N ARG A 408 -28.88 38.28 -2.34
CA ARG A 408 -29.95 38.58 -3.32
C ARG A 408 -31.27 38.97 -2.67
N ALA A 409 -31.49 38.63 -1.40
CA ALA A 409 -32.70 38.95 -0.66
C ALA A 409 -32.68 40.36 -0.02
N LEU A 410 -31.56 41.09 -0.11
CA LEU A 410 -31.41 42.43 0.45
C LEU A 410 -32.30 43.45 -0.28
N SER A 411 -32.87 44.41 0.45
CA SER A 411 -33.55 45.56 -0.15
C SER A 411 -32.55 46.52 -0.80
N SER A 412 -33.01 47.39 -1.71
CA SER A 412 -32.15 48.38 -2.38
C SER A 412 -31.38 49.27 -1.39
N ASP A 413 -32.00 49.68 -0.28
CA ASP A 413 -31.37 50.48 0.77
C ASP A 413 -30.27 49.71 1.53
N GLN A 414 -30.51 48.41 1.79
CA GLN A 414 -29.52 47.55 2.44
C GLN A 414 -28.36 47.23 1.50
N LEU A 415 -28.65 47.09 0.20
CA LEU A 415 -27.66 46.86 -0.85
C LEU A 415 -26.72 48.07 -0.94
N LEU A 416 -27.27 49.29 -1.05
CA LEU A 416 -26.48 50.53 -1.12
C LEU A 416 -25.55 50.67 0.10
N LYS A 417 -26.06 50.43 1.32
CA LYS A 417 -25.27 50.46 2.57
C LYS A 417 -24.12 49.44 2.61
N ARG A 418 -24.21 48.36 1.85
CA ARG A 418 -23.19 47.31 1.78
C ARG A 418 -22.27 47.45 0.57
N CYS A 419 -22.58 48.34 -0.36
CA CYS A 419 -21.65 48.73 -1.40
C CYS A 419 -20.55 49.59 -0.77
N SER A 420 -19.31 49.18 -0.96
CA SER A 420 -18.11 49.99 -0.78
C SER A 420 -17.20 49.80 -2.00
N ILE A 421 -16.25 50.70 -2.20
CA ILE A 421 -15.18 50.51 -3.19
C ILE A 421 -14.55 49.11 -2.98
N GLY A 422 -14.38 48.35 -4.06
CA GLY A 422 -13.87 46.97 -4.04
C GLY A 422 -14.93 45.89 -3.82
N THR A 423 -16.20 46.24 -3.62
CA THR A 423 -17.28 45.26 -3.43
C THR A 423 -17.53 44.48 -4.71
N SER A 424 -17.60 43.14 -4.60
CA SER A 424 -17.92 42.26 -5.73
C SER A 424 -19.42 42.27 -6.01
N VAL A 425 -19.79 42.49 -7.26
CA VAL A 425 -21.18 42.60 -7.70
C VAL A 425 -21.42 41.85 -9.01
N GLN A 426 -22.70 41.63 -9.33
CA GLN A 426 -23.12 41.31 -10.69
C GLN A 426 -24.04 42.38 -11.22
N VAL A 427 -23.85 42.72 -12.48
CA VAL A 427 -24.60 43.75 -13.20
C VAL A 427 -25.47 43.10 -14.26
N CYS A 428 -26.75 43.43 -14.25
CA CYS A 428 -27.72 42.98 -15.24
C CYS A 428 -27.56 43.77 -16.55
N SER A 429 -27.48 43.07 -17.68
CA SER A 429 -27.42 43.66 -19.02
C SER A 429 -28.64 44.56 -19.30
N ARG A 430 -28.44 45.61 -20.11
CA ARG A 430 -29.51 46.53 -20.53
C ARG A 430 -30.65 45.85 -21.31
N VAL A 431 -30.35 44.72 -21.96
CA VAL A 431 -31.30 43.93 -22.77
C VAL A 431 -32.07 42.92 -21.90
N GLY A 432 -31.71 42.78 -20.61
CA GLY A 432 -32.30 41.83 -19.68
C GLY A 432 -31.83 40.39 -19.92
N GLY A 433 -31.65 39.62 -18.84
CA GLY A 433 -31.38 38.17 -18.90
C GLY A 433 -29.94 37.76 -18.56
N ASP A 434 -28.94 38.57 -18.89
CA ASP A 434 -27.54 38.26 -18.64
C ASP A 434 -26.95 39.06 -17.46
N TRP A 435 -26.28 38.37 -16.55
CA TRP A 435 -25.59 38.97 -15.40
C TRP A 435 -24.07 38.85 -15.57
N GLN A 436 -23.35 39.95 -15.41
CA GLN A 436 -21.90 40.02 -15.59
C GLN A 436 -21.22 40.38 -14.27
N ASN A 437 -20.10 39.74 -13.97
CA ASN A 437 -19.34 40.02 -12.76
C ASN A 437 -18.57 41.34 -12.89
N ALA A 438 -18.59 42.14 -11.84
CA ALA A 438 -17.90 43.42 -11.77
C ALA A 438 -17.51 43.74 -10.31
N MET A 439 -16.77 44.82 -10.15
CA MET A 439 -16.34 45.36 -8.87
C MET A 439 -16.71 46.85 -8.80
N VAL A 440 -17.16 47.32 -7.64
CA VAL A 440 -17.50 48.73 -7.43
C VAL A 440 -16.23 49.58 -7.38
N SER A 441 -16.12 50.62 -8.22
CA SER A 441 -15.03 51.61 -8.22
C SER A 441 -15.38 52.85 -7.42
N ASP A 442 -16.61 53.33 -7.51
CA ASP A 442 -17.11 54.52 -6.81
C ASP A 442 -18.63 54.45 -6.55
N ILE A 443 -19.13 55.30 -5.66
CA ILE A 443 -20.52 55.29 -5.18
C ILE A 443 -21.08 56.72 -5.16
N ASP A 444 -22.22 56.93 -5.83
CA ASP A 444 -22.99 58.17 -5.78
C ASP A 444 -24.21 57.98 -4.85
N GLU A 445 -24.08 58.48 -3.62
CA GLU A 445 -25.17 58.50 -2.62
C GLU A 445 -26.18 59.64 -2.87
N GLY A 446 -26.08 60.36 -3.99
CA GLY A 446 -27.02 61.40 -4.40
C GLY A 446 -28.41 60.88 -4.79
N ALA A 447 -29.20 61.76 -5.42
CA ALA A 447 -30.62 61.50 -5.72
C ALA A 447 -30.89 60.33 -6.69
N SER A 448 -29.86 59.81 -7.37
CA SER A 448 -29.95 58.76 -8.38
C SER A 448 -29.53 57.37 -7.88
N SER A 449 -28.89 57.26 -6.69
CA SER A 449 -28.35 56.03 -6.07
C SER A 449 -27.72 55.07 -7.09
N GLN A 450 -26.55 55.47 -7.61
CA GLN A 450 -25.80 54.73 -8.62
C GLN A 450 -24.43 54.32 -8.08
N VAL A 451 -23.87 53.27 -8.66
CA VAL A 451 -22.48 52.88 -8.40
C VAL A 451 -21.74 52.74 -9.71
N GLU A 452 -20.50 53.16 -9.72
CA GLU A 452 -19.58 52.96 -10.82
C GLU A 452 -18.95 51.57 -10.69
N VAL A 453 -18.85 50.84 -11.80
CA VAL A 453 -18.36 49.46 -11.81
C VAL A 453 -17.28 49.22 -12.84
N ILE A 454 -16.34 48.34 -12.48
CA ILE A 454 -15.30 47.80 -13.35
C ILE A 454 -15.62 46.32 -13.60
N TYR A 455 -15.77 45.92 -14.86
CA TYR A 455 -16.11 44.54 -15.21
C TYR A 455 -14.88 43.61 -15.12
N ASP A 456 -15.08 42.39 -14.62
CA ASP A 456 -14.01 41.38 -14.50
C ASP A 456 -13.50 40.89 -15.87
N ALA A 457 -14.33 41.02 -16.92
CA ALA A 457 -14.06 40.51 -18.26
C ALA A 457 -14.24 41.58 -19.34
N GLY A 458 -13.16 41.87 -20.06
CA GLY A 458 -13.13 42.76 -21.23
C GLY A 458 -12.60 44.16 -20.93
N ASN A 459 -12.08 44.86 -21.95
CA ASN A 459 -11.63 46.25 -21.86
C ASN A 459 -12.83 47.22 -21.93
N ARG A 460 -13.79 47.08 -21.03
CA ARG A 460 -14.90 48.02 -20.92
C ARG A 460 -14.50 49.15 -19.97
N GLU A 461 -14.83 50.37 -20.36
CA GLU A 461 -14.71 51.54 -19.50
C GLU A 461 -15.71 51.45 -18.35
N ASP A 462 -15.37 52.14 -17.27
CA ASP A 462 -16.16 52.23 -16.05
C ASP A 462 -17.55 52.78 -16.39
N GLU A 463 -18.60 52.13 -15.87
CA GLU A 463 -19.99 52.50 -16.18
C GLU A 463 -20.74 52.80 -14.88
N TRP A 464 -21.48 53.91 -14.86
CA TRP A 464 -22.42 54.21 -13.79
C TRP A 464 -23.69 53.38 -13.96
N ILE A 465 -23.98 52.54 -12.98
CA ILE A 465 -25.08 51.58 -13.00
C ILE A 465 -26.07 51.89 -11.86
N PRO A 466 -27.37 52.00 -12.15
CA PRO A 466 -28.40 52.10 -11.12
C PRO A 466 -28.43 50.87 -10.21
N ILE A 467 -28.65 51.07 -8.91
CA ILE A 467 -28.64 49.99 -7.91
C ILE A 467 -29.65 48.85 -8.23
N SER A 468 -30.73 49.15 -8.95
CA SER A 468 -31.75 48.18 -9.39
C SER A 468 -31.23 47.14 -10.39
N ARG A 469 -30.09 47.40 -11.04
CA ARG A 469 -29.44 46.47 -11.98
C ARG A 469 -28.29 45.71 -11.34
N ILE A 470 -28.11 45.81 -10.02
CA ILE A 470 -26.97 45.27 -9.31
C ILE A 470 -27.43 44.24 -8.28
N ARG A 471 -26.62 43.21 -8.10
CA ARG A 471 -26.71 42.33 -6.93
C ARG A 471 -25.34 42.10 -6.34
N LEU A 472 -25.27 42.05 -5.01
CA LEU A 472 -24.03 41.73 -4.32
C LEU A 472 -23.63 40.28 -4.57
N ARG A 473 -22.33 40.05 -4.60
CA ARG A 473 -21.73 38.72 -4.57
C ARG A 473 -20.98 38.52 -3.28
N MET A 474 -20.71 37.26 -3.00
CA MET A 474 -19.73 36.86 -2.01
C MET A 474 -18.39 37.56 -2.26
N ASN A 475 -17.70 37.92 -1.18
CA ASN A 475 -16.42 38.62 -1.21
C ASN A 475 -15.41 37.91 -2.12
N THR A 476 -14.73 38.67 -2.99
CA THR A 476 -13.77 38.16 -3.98
C THR A 476 -12.62 37.35 -3.36
N MET A 477 -12.09 37.76 -2.21
CA MET A 477 -11.01 37.03 -1.52
C MET A 477 -11.49 35.68 -1.02
N LEU A 478 -12.69 35.63 -0.45
CA LEU A 478 -13.27 34.39 0.05
C LEU A 478 -13.68 33.48 -1.10
N LEU A 479 -14.25 34.03 -2.17
CA LEU A 479 -14.55 33.29 -3.39
C LEU A 479 -13.27 32.71 -4.04
N SER A 480 -12.19 33.48 -4.09
CA SER A 480 -10.88 32.97 -4.55
C SER A 480 -10.39 31.84 -3.66
N SER A 481 -10.56 31.93 -2.34
CA SER A 481 -10.16 30.87 -1.40
C SER A 481 -11.01 29.60 -1.60
N PHE A 482 -12.30 29.75 -1.91
CA PHE A 482 -13.19 28.64 -2.27
C PHE A 482 -12.73 27.98 -3.57
N ASP A 483 -12.45 28.77 -4.61
CA ASP A 483 -11.96 28.27 -5.89
C ASP A 483 -10.60 27.57 -5.75
N ASP A 484 -9.69 28.13 -4.95
CA ASP A 484 -8.38 27.53 -4.65
C ASP A 484 -8.53 26.16 -4.00
N LEU A 485 -9.37 26.06 -2.97
CA LEU A 485 -9.62 24.81 -2.29
C LEU A 485 -10.37 23.80 -3.18
N ALA A 486 -11.32 24.26 -4.00
CA ALA A 486 -12.03 23.42 -4.95
C ALA A 486 -11.09 22.87 -6.04
N VAL A 487 -10.17 23.69 -6.56
CA VAL A 487 -9.13 23.26 -7.50
C VAL A 487 -8.26 22.16 -6.89
N ASP A 488 -7.79 22.34 -5.65
CA ASP A 488 -7.03 21.31 -4.92
C ASP A 488 -7.82 19.99 -4.80
N CYS A 489 -9.09 20.07 -4.42
CA CYS A 489 -9.95 18.91 -4.26
C CYS A 489 -10.16 18.18 -5.59
N PHE A 490 -10.47 18.91 -6.67
CA PHE A 490 -10.61 18.31 -8.00
C PHE A 490 -9.31 17.67 -8.48
N MET A 491 -8.16 18.30 -8.23
CA MET A 491 -6.86 17.71 -8.56
C MET A 491 -6.63 16.40 -7.81
N ASN A 492 -6.97 16.35 -6.52
CA ASN A 492 -6.78 15.15 -5.72
C ASN A 492 -7.79 14.05 -6.04
N MET A 493 -9.05 14.39 -6.38
CA MET A 493 -10.03 13.45 -6.93
C MET A 493 -9.55 12.85 -8.26
N GLY A 494 -8.98 13.69 -9.13
CA GLY A 494 -8.39 13.27 -10.40
C GLY A 494 -7.25 12.28 -10.18
N LYS A 495 -6.32 12.59 -9.27
CA LYS A 495 -5.21 11.69 -8.92
C LYS A 495 -5.70 10.36 -8.34
N SER A 496 -6.74 10.41 -7.48
CA SER A 496 -7.36 9.21 -6.89
C SER A 496 -7.97 8.31 -7.97
N SER A 497 -8.64 8.90 -8.95
CA SER A 497 -9.25 8.18 -10.06
C SER A 497 -8.18 7.60 -11.01
N SER A 498 -7.14 8.37 -11.32
CA SER A 498 -5.98 7.90 -12.10
C SER A 498 -5.27 6.72 -11.43
N ALA A 499 -5.10 6.75 -10.10
CA ALA A 499 -4.48 5.67 -9.35
C ALA A 499 -5.31 4.38 -9.37
N LEU A 500 -6.64 4.47 -9.50
CA LEU A 500 -7.54 3.33 -9.73
C LEU A 500 -7.58 2.88 -11.20
N GLY A 501 -6.87 3.57 -12.09
CA GLY A 501 -6.94 3.35 -13.55
C GLY A 501 -8.21 3.90 -14.21
N ASP A 502 -9.09 4.58 -13.46
CA ASP A 502 -10.34 5.14 -13.96
C ASP A 502 -10.09 6.52 -14.58
N HIS A 503 -9.56 6.51 -15.81
CA HIS A 503 -9.07 7.73 -16.47
C HIS A 503 -10.18 8.69 -16.90
N ASN A 504 -11.40 8.21 -17.13
CA ASN A 504 -12.53 9.05 -17.56
C ASN A 504 -12.95 10.04 -16.46
N PRO A 505 -13.29 9.58 -15.23
CA PRO A 505 -13.51 10.47 -14.10
C PRO A 505 -12.28 11.35 -13.78
N ALA A 506 -11.07 10.83 -13.97
CA ALA A 506 -9.86 11.63 -13.76
C ALA A 506 -9.80 12.86 -14.70
N ILE A 507 -10.04 12.64 -16.00
CA ILE A 507 -10.09 13.70 -17.02
C ILE A 507 -11.15 14.75 -16.68
N GLN A 508 -12.34 14.33 -16.24
CA GLN A 508 -13.41 15.24 -15.82
C GLN A 508 -12.96 16.12 -14.64
N CYS A 509 -12.37 15.51 -13.61
CA CYS A 509 -11.86 16.24 -12.45
C CYS A 509 -10.79 17.27 -12.84
N TYR A 510 -9.80 16.88 -13.65
CA TYR A 510 -8.78 17.83 -14.12
C TYR A 510 -9.36 18.93 -15.00
N THR A 511 -10.41 18.64 -15.77
CA THR A 511 -11.12 19.64 -16.58
C THR A 511 -11.84 20.66 -15.69
N HIS A 512 -12.50 20.23 -14.61
CA HIS A 512 -13.08 21.17 -13.64
C HIS A 512 -12.02 22.07 -13.00
N ALA A 513 -10.88 21.51 -12.59
CA ALA A 513 -9.76 22.30 -12.06
C ALA A 513 -9.22 23.32 -13.09
N LEU A 514 -9.17 22.95 -14.38
CA LEU A 514 -8.76 23.87 -15.45
C LEU A 514 -9.77 25.00 -15.66
N ASN A 515 -11.06 24.69 -15.64
CA ASN A 515 -12.11 25.69 -15.85
C ASN A 515 -12.09 26.77 -14.75
N LEU A 516 -11.88 26.38 -13.49
CA LEU A 516 -11.72 27.31 -12.37
C LEU A 516 -10.48 28.22 -12.48
N ARG A 517 -9.51 27.86 -13.35
CA ARG A 517 -8.27 28.63 -13.58
C ARG A 517 -8.20 29.24 -14.99
N GLY A 518 -9.34 29.41 -15.66
CA GLY A 518 -9.39 29.99 -17.00
C GLY A 518 -8.58 29.20 -18.05
N GLY A 519 -8.47 27.89 -17.88
CA GLY A 519 -7.74 26.99 -18.78
C GLY A 519 -6.22 27.02 -18.67
N LYS A 520 -5.66 27.78 -17.71
CA LYS A 520 -4.20 28.01 -17.59
C LYS A 520 -3.62 27.42 -16.30
N PHE A 521 -3.89 26.14 -16.04
CA PHE A 521 -3.34 25.44 -14.89
C PHE A 521 -2.41 24.29 -15.31
N VAL A 522 -1.10 24.54 -15.23
CA VAL A 522 -0.03 23.64 -15.70
C VAL A 522 -0.17 22.21 -15.17
N ALA A 523 -0.41 22.06 -13.87
CA ALA A 523 -0.52 20.74 -13.25
C ALA A 523 -1.71 19.96 -13.81
N ALA A 524 -2.88 20.60 -13.93
CA ALA A 524 -4.08 19.93 -14.46
C ALA A 524 -3.92 19.58 -15.95
N LEU A 525 -3.30 20.45 -16.77
CA LEU A 525 -2.96 20.13 -18.16
C LEU A 525 -2.05 18.90 -18.24
N TYR A 526 -1.00 18.84 -17.40
CA TYR A 526 -0.11 17.69 -17.37
C TYR A 526 -0.85 16.40 -17.02
N PHE A 527 -1.59 16.37 -15.91
CA PHE A 527 -2.25 15.15 -15.47
C PHE A 527 -3.40 14.73 -16.39
N ARG A 528 -4.15 15.67 -16.97
CA ARG A 528 -5.17 15.36 -17.99
C ARG A 528 -4.53 14.81 -19.27
N GLY A 529 -3.44 15.41 -19.73
CA GLY A 529 -2.67 14.90 -20.87
C GLY A 529 -2.12 13.48 -20.65
N VAL A 530 -1.68 13.18 -19.42
CA VAL A 530 -1.25 11.83 -19.02
C VAL A 530 -2.43 10.84 -18.99
N ALA A 531 -3.60 11.25 -18.48
CA ALA A 531 -4.80 10.41 -18.48
C ALA A 531 -5.29 10.11 -19.91
N TYR A 532 -5.30 11.11 -20.81
CA TYR A 532 -5.58 10.90 -22.23
C TYR A 532 -4.59 9.93 -22.88
N MET A 533 -3.31 10.01 -22.53
CA MET A 533 -2.31 9.05 -23.02
C MET A 533 -2.61 7.63 -22.55
N ALA A 534 -3.04 7.45 -21.29
CA ALA A 534 -3.43 6.14 -20.77
C ALA A 534 -4.66 5.56 -21.48
N GLN A 535 -5.59 6.42 -21.93
CA GLN A 535 -6.73 6.04 -22.78
C GLN A 535 -6.38 5.88 -24.27
N ARG A 536 -5.12 6.16 -24.67
CA ARG A 536 -4.65 6.16 -26.06
C ARG A 536 -5.24 7.29 -26.92
N GLU A 537 -5.78 8.34 -26.31
CA GLU A 537 -6.22 9.57 -26.99
C GLU A 537 -5.02 10.51 -27.24
N LEU A 538 -4.15 10.11 -28.17
CA LEU A 538 -2.85 10.76 -28.37
C LEU A 538 -2.96 12.23 -28.82
N THR A 539 -3.99 12.60 -29.56
CA THR A 539 -4.18 13.98 -30.03
C THR A 539 -4.55 14.93 -28.88
N ALA A 540 -5.50 14.54 -28.03
CA ALA A 540 -5.86 15.31 -26.84
C ALA A 540 -4.69 15.40 -25.86
N SER A 541 -3.99 14.29 -25.64
CA SER A 541 -2.76 14.24 -24.84
C SER A 541 -1.69 15.21 -25.37
N GLN A 542 -1.50 15.26 -26.69
CA GLN A 542 -0.51 16.15 -27.31
C GLN A 542 -0.83 17.61 -27.08
N GLN A 543 -2.09 17.99 -27.25
CA GLN A 543 -2.52 19.36 -27.03
C GLN A 543 -2.27 19.80 -25.59
N ASP A 544 -2.68 18.99 -24.62
CA ASP A 544 -2.54 19.30 -23.20
C ASP A 544 -1.07 19.35 -22.76
N LEU A 545 -0.25 18.38 -23.16
CA LEU A 545 1.17 18.37 -22.81
C LEU A 545 1.95 19.49 -23.50
N TRP A 546 1.56 19.87 -24.73
CA TRP A 546 2.13 21.05 -25.40
C TRP A 546 1.76 22.33 -24.65
N ASN A 547 0.48 22.53 -24.32
CA ASN A 547 0.00 23.68 -23.56
C ASN A 547 0.74 23.80 -22.22
N ALA A 548 0.88 22.68 -21.49
CA ALA A 548 1.62 22.63 -20.22
C ALA A 548 3.08 23.08 -20.42
N ASN A 549 3.78 22.51 -21.40
CA ASN A 549 5.19 22.83 -21.68
C ASN A 549 5.37 24.31 -22.10
N GLN A 550 4.46 24.88 -22.88
CA GLN A 550 4.50 26.30 -23.23
C GLN A 550 4.36 27.20 -21.99
N GLN A 551 3.42 26.90 -21.11
CA GLN A 551 3.23 27.65 -19.87
C GLN A 551 4.47 27.57 -18.95
N CYS A 552 5.07 26.38 -18.82
CA CYS A 552 6.33 26.22 -18.07
C CYS A 552 7.45 27.13 -18.61
N ARG A 553 7.57 27.24 -19.95
CA ARG A 553 8.59 28.10 -20.60
C ARG A 553 8.33 29.58 -20.36
N LEU A 554 7.07 30.01 -20.36
CA LEU A 554 6.70 31.40 -20.07
C LEU A 554 6.98 31.76 -18.60
N GLN A 555 6.70 30.85 -17.67
CA GLN A 555 7.02 31.01 -16.25
C GLN A 555 8.54 31.12 -16.02
N GLN A 556 9.35 30.26 -16.66
CA GLN A 556 10.82 30.33 -16.53
C GLN A 556 11.43 31.63 -17.07
N LYS A 557 10.82 32.23 -18.11
CA LYS A 557 11.28 33.52 -18.65
C LYS A 557 10.94 34.70 -17.74
N SER A 558 9.85 34.61 -16.98
CA SER A 558 9.40 35.67 -16.05
C SER A 558 10.05 35.58 -14.66
N SER A 559 10.46 34.38 -14.21
CA SER A 559 11.07 34.17 -12.88
C SER A 559 12.57 34.51 -12.76
N LYS A 560 13.14 35.39 -13.60
CA LYS A 560 14.57 35.78 -13.52
C LYS A 560 14.92 36.66 -12.31
N GLY A 561 13.98 37.00 -11.43
CA GLY A 561 14.24 37.59 -10.12
C GLY A 561 13.38 36.94 -9.04
N GLY A 562 13.97 36.45 -7.94
CA GLY A 562 13.19 35.93 -6.82
C GLY A 562 13.97 35.31 -5.67
N GLY A 563 14.23 36.13 -4.65
CA GLY A 563 14.12 35.92 -3.18
C GLY A 563 14.55 34.60 -2.50
N THR A 564 15.44 34.73 -1.51
CA THR A 564 16.02 33.68 -0.65
C THR A 564 15.15 33.32 0.58
N SER A 565 13.97 32.72 0.38
CA SER A 565 13.16 32.16 1.50
C SER A 565 13.05 30.64 1.40
N GLU A 566 13.09 29.93 2.54
CA GLU A 566 13.07 28.45 2.61
C GLU A 566 11.79 27.83 2.06
N THR A 567 10.61 28.43 2.24
CA THR A 567 9.34 27.95 1.65
C THR A 567 9.36 28.04 0.13
N ASN A 568 9.94 29.11 -0.42
CA ASN A 568 10.12 29.27 -1.87
C ASN A 568 11.04 28.18 -2.46
N THR A 569 11.97 27.63 -1.67
CA THR A 569 12.88 26.59 -2.18
C THR A 569 12.19 25.26 -2.41
N LYS A 570 11.31 24.80 -1.50
CA LYS A 570 10.57 23.54 -1.66
C LYS A 570 9.59 23.59 -2.83
N ASP A 571 8.85 24.68 -2.96
CA ASP A 571 7.91 24.89 -4.07
C ASP A 571 8.65 25.04 -5.41
N ALA A 572 9.79 25.74 -5.42
CA ALA A 572 10.64 25.82 -6.61
C ALA A 572 11.22 24.45 -7.00
N ILE A 573 11.59 23.59 -6.05
CA ILE A 573 12.07 22.23 -6.32
C ILE A 573 10.93 21.38 -6.92
N GLN A 574 9.74 21.42 -6.32
CA GLN A 574 8.57 20.68 -6.83
C GLN A 574 8.18 21.16 -8.24
N MET A 575 8.16 22.46 -8.46
CA MET A 575 7.87 23.05 -9.77
C MET A 575 8.94 22.71 -10.82
N ARG A 576 10.24 22.69 -10.46
CA ARG A 576 11.30 22.22 -11.36
C ARG A 576 11.15 20.74 -11.70
N ALA A 577 10.82 19.90 -10.71
CA ALA A 577 10.55 18.48 -10.93
C ALA A 577 9.35 18.27 -11.87
N LEU A 578 8.26 19.00 -11.66
CA LEU A 578 7.08 18.99 -12.54
C LEU A 578 7.42 19.44 -13.96
N ASN A 579 8.15 20.56 -14.11
CA ASN A 579 8.61 21.07 -15.41
C ASN A 579 9.45 20.03 -16.18
N LYS A 580 10.33 19.32 -15.47
CA LYS A 580 11.11 18.22 -16.04
C LYS A 580 10.19 17.09 -16.50
N ARG A 581 9.26 16.65 -15.65
CA ARG A 581 8.27 15.60 -16.00
C ARG A 581 7.43 15.98 -17.22
N ILE A 582 6.98 17.23 -17.33
CA ILE A 582 6.22 17.75 -18.47
C ILE A 582 7.07 17.72 -19.74
N SER A 583 8.32 18.21 -19.65
CA SER A 583 9.25 18.21 -20.79
C SER A 583 9.53 16.80 -21.30
N ASP A 584 9.75 15.86 -20.38
CA ASP A 584 9.99 14.46 -20.69
C ASP A 584 8.75 13.79 -21.30
N ALA A 585 7.55 14.06 -20.73
CA ALA A 585 6.26 13.58 -21.28
C ALA A 585 6.06 14.04 -22.72
N TYR A 586 6.27 15.34 -22.95
CA TYR A 586 6.05 15.96 -24.25
C TYR A 586 7.03 15.42 -25.29
N LYS A 587 8.33 15.34 -24.97
CA LYS A 587 9.34 14.71 -25.85
C LYS A 587 8.96 13.26 -26.17
N LYS A 588 8.53 12.50 -25.17
CA LYS A 588 8.13 11.10 -25.37
C LYS A 588 6.94 11.00 -26.30
N LEU A 589 5.93 11.84 -26.14
CA LEU A 589 4.77 11.85 -27.01
C LEU A 589 5.13 12.26 -28.44
N GLN A 590 6.06 13.20 -28.64
CA GLN A 590 6.58 13.54 -29.97
C GLN A 590 7.21 12.33 -30.68
N GLU A 591 7.99 11.51 -29.95
CA GLU A 591 8.54 10.25 -30.49
C GLU A 591 7.43 9.25 -30.87
N LEU A 592 6.37 9.15 -30.06
CA LEU A 592 5.22 8.27 -30.34
C LEU A 592 4.47 8.74 -31.59
N HIS A 593 4.27 10.05 -31.74
CA HIS A 593 3.55 10.64 -32.86
C HIS A 593 4.34 10.53 -34.18
N ALA A 594 5.68 10.66 -34.14
CA ALA A 594 6.56 10.43 -35.29
C ALA A 594 6.51 8.96 -35.77
N LYS A 595 6.24 8.01 -34.88
CA LYS A 595 6.13 6.57 -35.18
C LYS A 595 4.70 6.11 -35.46
N LYS A 596 3.70 7.02 -35.44
CA LYS A 596 2.26 6.74 -35.56
C LYS A 596 1.86 5.94 -36.81
N LYS A 597 2.63 6.02 -37.92
CA LYS A 597 2.38 5.22 -39.14
C LYS A 597 2.63 3.71 -38.97
N LYS A 598 3.34 3.29 -37.92
CA LYS A 598 3.53 1.89 -37.49
C LYS A 598 3.46 1.86 -35.96
N LEU A 599 2.26 1.75 -35.41
CA LEU A 599 2.03 1.63 -33.96
C LEU A 599 2.49 0.22 -33.50
N ASP A 600 3.80 0.02 -33.55
CA ASP A 600 4.46 -1.26 -33.36
C ASP A 600 4.47 -1.64 -31.87
N LYS A 601 4.58 -2.94 -31.57
CA LYS A 601 4.60 -3.48 -30.19
C LYS A 601 5.65 -2.78 -29.30
N LYS A 602 6.75 -2.31 -29.91
CA LYS A 602 7.83 -1.55 -29.27
C LYS A 602 7.40 -0.14 -28.81
N VAL A 603 6.53 0.54 -29.56
CA VAL A 603 6.01 1.89 -29.26
C VAL A 603 5.04 1.83 -28.08
N VAL A 604 4.14 0.84 -28.08
CA VAL A 604 3.23 0.56 -26.95
C VAL A 604 4.01 0.21 -25.69
N LYS A 605 5.05 -0.65 -25.79
CA LYS A 605 5.93 -1.00 -24.65
C LYS A 605 6.66 0.23 -24.09
N GLN A 606 7.07 1.17 -24.94
CA GLN A 606 7.70 2.41 -24.51
C GLN A 606 6.71 3.39 -23.85
N MET A 607 5.46 3.43 -24.30
CA MET A 607 4.40 4.24 -23.66
C MET A 607 4.07 3.70 -22.27
N LEU A 608 3.88 2.38 -22.15
CA LEU A 608 3.67 1.70 -20.86
C LEU A 608 4.85 1.94 -19.89
N ARG A 609 6.09 1.92 -20.38
CA ARG A 609 7.31 2.27 -19.61
C ARG A 609 7.45 3.75 -19.24
N TYR A 610 6.67 4.65 -19.84
CA TYR A 610 6.62 6.03 -19.37
C TYR A 610 5.50 6.19 -18.34
N LEU A 611 4.31 5.65 -18.62
CA LEU A 611 3.20 5.62 -17.65
C LEU A 611 3.62 4.95 -16.33
N SER A 612 4.50 3.94 -16.40
CA SER A 612 5.17 3.31 -15.26
C SER A 612 5.98 4.25 -14.36
N SER A 613 6.56 5.29 -14.95
CA SER A 613 7.48 6.21 -14.29
C SER A 613 6.75 7.36 -13.58
N VAL A 614 5.47 7.54 -13.89
CA VAL A 614 4.58 8.55 -13.30
C VAL A 614 4.09 8.00 -11.96
N PRO A 615 4.48 8.55 -10.80
CA PRO A 615 4.05 8.07 -9.48
C PRO A 615 2.55 7.85 -9.32
N GLU A 616 1.74 8.66 -10.00
CA GLU A 616 0.28 8.60 -9.96
C GLU A 616 -0.30 7.45 -10.82
N LEU A 617 0.52 6.79 -11.64
CA LEU A 617 0.18 5.66 -12.52
C LEU A 617 1.12 4.45 -12.36
N GLN A 618 2.04 4.49 -11.37
CA GLN A 618 3.19 3.61 -11.21
C GLN A 618 2.86 2.11 -11.14
N ASP A 619 1.61 1.75 -10.86
CA ASP A 619 1.21 0.35 -10.81
C ASP A 619 1.03 -0.28 -12.20
N GLN A 620 0.84 0.48 -13.30
CA GLN A 620 0.51 -0.09 -14.63
C GLN A 620 1.62 -0.89 -15.35
N SER A 621 2.77 -1.18 -14.72
CA SER A 621 4.00 -1.41 -15.46
C SER A 621 4.93 -2.54 -15.05
N TYR A 622 4.49 -3.43 -14.17
CA TYR A 622 5.22 -4.68 -13.97
C TYR A 622 4.71 -5.74 -14.95
N SER A 623 5.11 -5.63 -16.22
CA SER A 623 5.38 -6.80 -17.07
C SER A 623 6.24 -6.41 -18.28
N SER A 624 7.52 -6.69 -18.16
CA SER A 624 8.38 -6.99 -19.29
C SER A 624 9.17 -8.24 -18.93
N ASN A 625 8.47 -9.36 -18.85
CA ASN A 625 8.98 -10.67 -19.24
C ASN A 625 7.83 -11.41 -19.91
#